data_AF-A0A2Z6AJU6-F1
#
_entry.id   AF-A0A2Z6AJU6-F1
#
_cell.length_a   1.000
_cell.length_b   1.000
_cell.length_c   1.000
_cell.angle_alpha   90.00
_cell.angle_beta   90.00
_cell.angle_gamma   90.00
#
_symmetry.space_group_name_H-M   'P 1'
#
loop_
_entity.id
_entity.type
_entity.pdbx_description
1 polymer ?
#
loop_
_entity_poly.entity_id
_entity_poly.type
_entity_poly.pdbx_seq_one_letter_code
_entity_poly.pdbx_strand_id
1 'polypeptide(L)'
;MFNRDTIAARMQNKGNAVPSSRYCGDSDGQALPRQEALMTRHSEEDFARAVREIASRPGHSGEVTNYQIAMHLDRSPGGGLYKQLEEWRAGHGTSGSTMISRTPPAAAAMLDKVNDHLLTVANAIARDIAGQEIGDLRELYVRTAVERDQAHEEIERLEQRLADAKARERDLIQEVSTLRFCRADRSAQMLLAAVRLSAGIRTARSRKPVWQGSE
;
A
#
# COMPACT_ATOMS: atom_id res chain seq x y z
N MET A 1 24.68 -22.21 -2.79
CA MET A 1 24.52 -21.47 -1.52
C MET A 1 23.96 -20.11 -1.85
N PHE A 2 22.68 -19.87 -1.57
CA PHE A 2 22.01 -18.59 -1.83
C PHE A 2 22.20 -17.66 -0.63
N ASN A 3 22.80 -16.48 -0.85
CA ASN A 3 22.99 -15.45 0.17
C ASN A 3 21.64 -14.81 0.53
N ARG A 4 21.20 -15.00 1.78
CA ARG A 4 19.97 -14.44 2.37
C ARG A 4 20.07 -12.94 2.71
N ASP A 5 21.24 -12.34 2.55
CA ASP A 5 21.54 -11.01 3.11
C ASP A 5 21.20 -9.82 2.21
N THR A 6 20.86 -10.05 0.93
CA THR A 6 20.60 -8.96 -0.04
C THR A 6 19.18 -8.39 0.04
N ILE A 7 18.23 -9.08 0.69
CA ILE A 7 16.83 -8.60 0.79
C ILE A 7 16.65 -7.70 2.02
N ALA A 8 17.40 -7.93 3.10
CA ALA A 8 17.32 -7.11 4.31
C ALA A 8 17.87 -5.67 4.12
N ALA A 9 18.84 -5.48 3.22
CA ALA A 9 19.47 -4.18 2.98
C ALA A 9 18.60 -3.16 2.22
N ARG A 10 17.48 -3.60 1.60
CA ARG A 10 16.63 -2.70 0.80
C ARG A 10 15.45 -2.09 1.57
N MET A 11 15.19 -2.56 2.78
CA MET A 11 14.06 -2.12 3.62
C MET A 11 14.42 -0.98 4.59
N GLN A 12 15.70 -0.63 4.76
CA GLN A 12 16.15 0.40 5.71
C GLN A 12 16.27 1.84 5.13
N ASN A 13 15.96 2.06 3.85
CA ASN A 13 16.20 3.36 3.19
C ASN A 13 14.92 4.14 2.81
N LYS A 14 13.87 4.04 3.64
CA LYS A 14 12.64 4.86 3.51
C LYS A 14 12.28 5.61 4.81
N GLY A 15 13.30 6.11 5.50
CA GLY A 15 13.14 7.19 6.49
C GLY A 15 13.52 8.52 5.84
N ASN A 16 12.66 9.53 5.98
CA ASN A 16 12.86 10.95 5.64
C ASN A 16 12.60 11.38 4.19
N ALA A 17 11.38 11.86 3.92
CA ALA A 17 11.12 13.07 3.14
C ALA A 17 9.62 13.41 3.12
N VAL A 18 9.18 14.35 3.97
CA VAL A 18 8.02 15.20 3.68
C VAL A 18 8.43 16.64 4.00
N PRO A 19 8.42 17.58 3.03
CA PRO A 19 8.87 18.94 3.25
C PRO A 19 7.79 19.81 3.94
N SER A 20 8.28 20.66 4.83
CA SER A 20 7.55 21.68 5.59
C SER A 20 6.96 22.76 4.66
N SER A 21 5.63 22.90 4.67
CA SER A 21 4.93 24.01 4.00
C SER A 21 4.91 25.23 4.92
N ARG A 22 5.72 26.24 4.58
CA ARG A 22 5.62 27.61 5.10
C ARG A 22 4.63 28.38 4.22
N TYR A 23 3.55 28.86 4.81
CA TYR A 23 2.79 30.00 4.30
C TYR A 23 2.51 30.94 5.49
N CYS A 24 3.31 32.02 5.59
CA CYS A 24 2.90 33.29 6.21
C CYS A 24 1.80 33.84 5.29
N GLY A 25 0.62 34.26 5.77
CA GLY A 25 0.43 35.31 6.76
C GLY A 25 0.19 36.60 6.00
N ASP A 26 -1.08 37.00 5.86
CA ASP A 26 -1.57 38.38 5.84
C ASP A 26 -3.08 38.41 5.56
N SER A 27 -3.86 38.62 6.62
CA SER A 27 -5.18 39.25 6.61
C SER A 27 -5.54 39.58 8.05
N ASP A 28 -5.00 40.69 8.54
CA ASP A 28 -5.53 41.39 9.71
C ASP A 28 -6.90 41.97 9.35
N GLY A 29 -7.94 41.55 10.06
CA GLY A 29 -9.27 42.11 9.88
C GLY A 29 -10.34 41.31 10.62
N GLN A 30 -10.58 41.69 11.86
CA GLN A 30 -11.61 41.19 12.79
C GLN A 30 -11.26 39.88 13.50
N ALA A 31 -10.50 40.04 14.59
CA ALA A 31 -10.59 39.17 15.75
C ALA A 31 -12.04 39.19 16.29
N LEU A 32 -12.90 38.34 15.73
CA LEU A 32 -14.05 37.84 16.46
C LEU A 32 -13.48 36.99 17.61
N PRO A 33 -13.89 37.23 18.86
CA PRO A 33 -13.38 36.46 19.98
C PRO A 33 -13.64 34.99 19.64
N ARG A 34 -12.58 34.18 19.64
CA ARG A 34 -12.71 32.73 19.68
C ARG A 34 -13.74 32.48 20.78
N GLN A 35 -14.93 32.02 20.39
CA GLN A 35 -15.81 31.31 21.28
C GLN A 35 -15.02 30.06 21.70
N GLU A 36 -14.12 30.23 22.67
CA GLU A 36 -14.22 29.50 23.91
C GLU A 36 -15.69 29.59 24.34
N ALA A 37 -16.54 28.82 23.66
CA ALA A 37 -17.82 28.45 24.19
C ALA A 37 -17.44 27.79 25.49
N LEU A 38 -17.64 28.55 26.57
CA LEU A 38 -17.52 28.09 27.92
C LEU A 38 -17.99 26.64 27.93
N MET A 39 -17.09 25.72 28.25
CA MET A 39 -17.47 24.41 28.77
C MET A 39 -18.12 24.67 30.13
N THR A 40 -19.27 25.34 30.13
CA THR A 40 -20.16 25.43 31.27
C THR A 40 -20.48 23.99 31.61
N ARG A 41 -19.89 23.52 32.70
CA ARG A 41 -20.38 22.34 33.41
C ARG A 41 -21.83 22.66 33.75
N HIS A 42 -22.75 21.81 33.33
CA HIS A 42 -24.12 21.93 33.80
C HIS A 42 -24.13 21.64 35.29
N SER A 43 -24.86 22.47 36.03
CA SER A 43 -25.06 22.24 37.46
C SER A 43 -26.04 21.09 37.67
N GLU A 44 -26.02 20.49 38.87
CA GLU A 44 -27.01 19.48 39.24
C GLU A 44 -28.46 20.01 39.12
N GLU A 45 -28.65 21.31 39.33
CA GLU A 45 -29.93 22.01 39.17
C GLU A 45 -30.42 22.04 37.71
N ASP A 46 -29.50 22.11 36.74
CA ASP A 46 -29.83 22.09 35.31
C ASP A 46 -30.34 20.71 34.89
N PHE A 47 -29.68 19.64 35.38
CA PHE A 47 -30.13 18.27 35.15
C PHE A 47 -31.49 17.99 35.81
N ALA A 48 -31.68 18.42 37.06
CA ALA A 48 -32.96 18.27 37.77
C ALA A 48 -34.10 19.08 37.13
N ARG A 49 -33.81 20.25 36.56
CA ARG A 49 -34.77 21.05 35.79
C ARG A 49 -35.17 20.34 34.51
N ALA A 50 -34.20 19.87 33.72
CA ALA A 50 -34.45 19.14 32.48
C ALA A 50 -35.33 17.90 32.71
N VAL A 51 -35.05 17.13 33.77
CA VAL A 51 -35.88 15.96 34.14
C VAL A 51 -37.32 16.36 34.43
N ARG A 52 -37.56 17.41 35.24
CA ARG A 52 -38.91 17.88 35.56
C ARG A 52 -39.65 18.39 34.33
N GLU A 53 -38.98 19.16 33.48
CA GLU A 53 -39.57 19.69 32.26
C GLU A 53 -39.96 18.58 31.28
N ILE A 54 -39.08 17.59 31.05
CA ILE A 54 -39.38 16.43 30.19
C ILE A 54 -40.53 15.61 30.78
N ALA A 55 -40.51 15.33 32.08
CA ALA A 55 -41.56 14.57 32.76
C ALA A 55 -42.93 15.28 32.72
N SER A 56 -42.94 16.62 32.67
CA SER A 56 -44.17 17.42 32.60
C SER A 56 -44.77 17.54 31.19
N ARG A 57 -44.10 17.02 30.15
CA ARG A 57 -44.59 17.13 28.77
C ARG A 57 -45.81 16.22 28.56
N PRO A 58 -46.90 16.73 27.98
CA PRO A 58 -48.08 15.91 27.67
C PRO A 58 -47.70 14.78 26.71
N GLY A 59 -47.96 13.54 27.11
CA GLY A 59 -47.58 12.33 26.37
C GLY A 59 -46.28 11.66 26.84
N HIS A 60 -45.55 12.24 27.80
CA HIS A 60 -44.44 11.54 28.44
C HIS A 60 -44.98 10.54 29.46
N SER A 61 -44.66 9.26 29.29
CA SER A 61 -44.97 8.21 30.27
C SER A 61 -43.72 7.35 30.47
N GLY A 62 -43.20 7.35 31.69
CA GLY A 62 -42.00 6.57 32.06
C GLY A 62 -40.86 7.41 32.63
N GLU A 63 -39.71 6.76 32.75
CA GLU A 63 -38.49 7.37 33.28
C GLU A 63 -37.80 8.22 32.21
N VAL A 64 -37.35 9.42 32.59
CA VAL A 64 -36.58 10.30 31.72
C VAL A 64 -35.19 9.70 31.50
N THR A 65 -34.81 9.42 30.26
CA THR A 65 -33.52 8.81 29.89
C THR A 65 -32.39 9.84 29.77
N ASN A 66 -31.14 9.41 29.92
CA ASN A 66 -29.97 10.28 29.74
C ASN A 66 -29.90 10.89 28.33
N TYR A 67 -30.35 10.14 27.32
CA TYR A 67 -30.45 10.63 25.96
C TYR A 67 -31.46 11.79 25.83
N GLN A 68 -32.63 11.68 26.47
CA GLN A 68 -33.65 12.73 26.45
C GLN A 68 -33.17 14.01 27.17
N ILE A 69 -32.42 13.86 28.27
CA ILE A 69 -31.82 15.01 28.98
C ILE A 69 -30.74 15.67 28.12
N ALA A 70 -29.88 14.88 27.47
CA ALA A 70 -28.85 15.39 26.56
C ALA A 70 -29.45 16.18 25.39
N MET A 71 -30.54 15.66 24.81
CA MET A 71 -31.28 16.34 23.74
C MET A 71 -31.98 17.61 24.23
N HIS A 72 -32.55 17.62 25.45
CA HIS A 72 -33.22 18.81 26.01
C HIS A 72 -32.26 19.95 26.39
N LEU A 73 -30.99 19.61 26.64
CA LEU A 73 -29.93 20.59 26.93
C LEU A 73 -29.20 21.08 25.67
N ASP A 74 -29.73 20.80 24.46
CA ASP A 74 -29.22 21.26 23.16
C ASP A 74 -27.71 21.05 22.95
N ARG A 75 -27.16 19.94 23.46
CA ARG A 75 -25.77 19.54 23.21
C ARG A 75 -25.69 18.25 22.41
N SER A 76 -24.68 18.20 21.54
CA SER A 76 -24.33 16.98 20.82
C SER A 76 -24.07 15.85 21.84
N PRO A 77 -24.64 14.65 21.66
CA PRO A 77 -24.54 13.52 22.60
C PRO A 77 -23.12 12.90 22.62
N GLY A 78 -22.12 13.71 22.92
CA GLY A 78 -20.72 13.32 23.07
C GLY A 78 -20.36 12.97 24.52
N GLY A 79 -19.34 12.11 24.68
CA GLY A 79 -19.04 11.36 25.91
C GLY A 79 -18.79 12.13 27.21
N GLY A 80 -18.63 13.47 27.18
CA GLY A 80 -18.47 14.27 28.40
C GLY A 80 -19.77 14.46 29.19
N LEU A 81 -20.90 14.62 28.51
CA LEU A 81 -22.20 14.89 29.15
C LEU A 81 -22.86 13.61 29.68
N TYR A 82 -22.67 12.48 28.98
CA TYR A 82 -23.12 11.17 29.48
C TYR A 82 -22.43 10.79 30.79
N LYS A 83 -21.13 11.05 30.89
CA LYS A 83 -20.37 10.78 32.11
C LYS A 83 -20.88 11.62 33.29
N GLN A 84 -21.19 12.90 33.06
CA GLN A 84 -21.77 13.78 34.09
C GLN A 84 -23.17 13.34 34.51
N LEU A 85 -24.01 12.88 33.57
CA LEU A 85 -25.34 12.34 33.88
C LEU A 85 -25.28 11.02 34.65
N GLU A 86 -24.31 10.16 34.34
CA GLU A 86 -24.08 8.91 35.03
C GLU A 86 -23.58 9.16 36.47
N GLU A 87 -22.64 10.08 36.65
CA GLU A 87 -22.16 10.53 37.97
C GLU A 87 -23.30 11.18 38.79
N TRP A 88 -24.14 12.02 38.17
CA TRP A 88 -25.28 12.64 38.84
C TRP A 88 -26.35 11.61 39.26
N ARG A 89 -26.74 10.66 38.39
CA ARG A 89 -27.68 9.60 38.77
C ARG A 89 -27.11 8.67 39.84
N ALA A 90 -25.81 8.37 39.78
CA ALA A 90 -25.15 7.58 40.81
C ALA A 90 -25.15 8.30 42.16
N GLY A 91 -24.98 9.63 42.18
CA GLY A 91 -25.11 10.47 43.37
C GLY A 91 -26.54 10.69 43.86
N HIS A 92 -27.56 10.50 43.00
CA HIS A 92 -28.99 10.62 43.33
C HIS A 92 -29.70 9.27 43.46
N GLY A 93 -28.94 8.20 43.74
CA GLY A 93 -29.45 6.84 43.89
C GLY A 93 -30.55 6.70 44.95
N THR A 94 -31.77 6.51 44.45
CA THR A 94 -32.89 5.75 45.04
C THR A 94 -33.72 6.41 46.15
N SER A 95 -34.68 7.23 45.73
CA SER A 95 -35.99 7.29 46.39
C SER A 95 -37.07 7.39 45.32
N GLY A 96 -37.71 6.26 45.04
CA GLY A 96 -38.94 6.21 44.25
C GLY A 96 -38.77 5.74 42.82
N SER A 97 -38.65 4.42 42.62
CA SER A 97 -39.32 3.76 41.50
C SER A 97 -39.39 2.27 41.76
N THR A 98 -40.44 1.85 42.46
CA THR A 98 -40.89 0.47 42.49
C THR A 98 -41.57 0.18 41.15
N MET A 99 -40.81 -0.14 40.10
CA MET A 99 -41.39 -0.62 38.84
C MET A 99 -41.55 -2.14 38.85
N ILE A 100 -42.77 -2.52 39.24
CA ILE A 100 -43.58 -3.67 38.83
C ILE A 100 -42.91 -4.57 37.76
N SER A 101 -42.32 -5.67 38.24
CA SER A 101 -41.99 -6.84 37.45
C SER A 101 -43.27 -7.56 37.02
N ARG A 102 -43.91 -7.18 35.91
CA ARG A 102 -44.97 -8.00 35.29
C ARG A 102 -44.94 -7.92 33.76
N THR A 103 -43.82 -8.27 33.15
CA THR A 103 -43.91 -9.00 31.89
C THR A 103 -44.58 -10.34 32.24
N PRO A 104 -45.73 -10.71 31.63
CA PRO A 104 -46.32 -12.02 31.88
C PRO A 104 -45.24 -13.08 31.59
N PRO A 105 -45.08 -14.14 32.41
CA PRO A 105 -44.03 -15.14 32.22
C PRO A 105 -44.06 -15.77 30.82
N ALA A 106 -45.24 -15.81 30.17
CA ALA A 106 -45.39 -16.22 28.78
C ALA A 106 -44.74 -15.25 27.77
N ALA A 107 -44.82 -13.94 28.00
CA ALA A 107 -44.20 -12.91 27.15
C ALA A 107 -42.68 -12.89 27.33
N ALA A 108 -42.18 -13.06 28.55
CA ALA A 108 -40.75 -13.21 28.82
C ALA A 108 -40.17 -14.46 28.12
N ALA A 109 -40.83 -15.62 28.23
CA ALA A 109 -40.40 -16.85 27.57
C ALA A 109 -40.46 -16.76 26.02
N MET A 110 -41.37 -15.97 25.45
CA MET A 110 -41.40 -15.70 24.01
C MET A 110 -40.24 -14.80 23.58
N LEU A 111 -39.90 -13.77 24.36
CA LEU A 111 -38.76 -12.91 24.10
C LEU A 111 -37.44 -13.68 24.17
N ASP A 112 -37.29 -14.59 25.14
CA ASP A 112 -36.13 -15.46 25.22
C ASP A 112 -36.00 -16.35 23.99
N LYS A 113 -37.09 -16.96 23.51
CA LYS A 113 -37.08 -17.76 22.27
C LYS A 113 -36.73 -16.94 21.03
N VAL A 114 -37.23 -15.71 20.93
CA VAL A 114 -36.88 -14.81 19.82
C VAL A 114 -35.41 -14.43 19.90
N ASN A 115 -34.91 -14.15 21.10
CA ASN A 115 -33.51 -13.81 21.33
C ASN A 115 -32.58 -14.99 20.97
N ASP A 116 -32.91 -16.21 21.39
CA ASP A 116 -32.17 -17.43 21.02
C ASP A 116 -32.18 -17.67 19.51
N HIS A 117 -33.31 -17.41 18.85
CA HIS A 117 -33.42 -17.52 17.40
C HIS A 117 -32.55 -16.48 16.67
N LEU A 118 -32.59 -15.22 17.12
CA LEU A 118 -31.75 -14.14 16.57
C LEU A 118 -30.27 -14.46 16.77
N LEU A 119 -29.87 -14.96 17.93
CA LEU A 119 -28.50 -15.39 18.20
C LEU A 119 -28.07 -16.53 17.28
N THR A 120 -28.97 -17.50 17.04
CA THR A 120 -28.71 -18.63 16.14
C THR A 120 -28.52 -18.16 14.69
N VAL A 121 -29.40 -17.27 14.21
CA VAL A 121 -29.31 -16.70 12.86
C VAL A 121 -28.05 -15.85 12.71
N ALA A 122 -27.72 -15.00 13.68
CA ALA A 122 -26.50 -14.20 13.66
C ALA A 122 -25.25 -15.09 13.60
N ASN A 123 -25.21 -16.18 14.37
CA ASN A 123 -24.10 -17.14 14.35
C ASN A 123 -24.01 -17.95 13.05
N ALA A 124 -25.11 -18.16 12.34
CA ALA A 124 -25.11 -18.80 11.03
C ALA A 124 -24.55 -17.84 9.96
N ILE A 125 -25.02 -16.60 9.95
CA ILE A 125 -24.54 -15.54 9.04
C ILE A 125 -23.04 -15.29 9.23
N ALA A 126 -22.58 -15.19 10.49
CA ALA A 126 -21.15 -15.00 10.78
C ALA A 126 -20.28 -16.16 10.27
N ARG A 127 -20.77 -17.40 10.35
CA ARG A 127 -20.06 -18.57 9.82
C ARG A 127 -20.02 -18.61 8.29
N ASP A 128 -21.11 -18.23 7.63
CA ASP A 128 -21.16 -18.14 6.16
C ASP A 128 -20.20 -17.07 5.64
N ILE A 129 -20.20 -15.87 6.23
CA ILE A 129 -19.29 -14.79 5.85
C ILE A 129 -17.83 -15.24 6.05
N ALA A 130 -17.49 -15.80 7.21
CA ALA A 130 -16.13 -16.28 7.47
C ALA A 130 -15.73 -17.42 6.51
N GLY A 131 -16.65 -18.33 6.19
CA GLY A 131 -16.40 -19.43 5.24
C GLY A 131 -16.13 -18.93 3.83
N GLN A 132 -16.90 -17.93 3.38
CA GLN A 132 -16.78 -17.34 2.05
C GLN A 132 -15.50 -16.50 1.92
N GLU A 133 -15.20 -15.64 2.90
CA GLU A 133 -13.95 -14.86 2.91
C GLU A 133 -12.70 -15.74 2.91
N ILE A 134 -12.72 -16.85 3.65
CA ILE A 134 -11.62 -17.83 3.63
C ILE A 134 -11.51 -18.52 2.27
N GLY A 135 -12.63 -18.80 1.60
CA GLY A 135 -12.67 -19.34 0.24
C GLY A 135 -12.02 -18.39 -0.77
N ASP A 136 -12.47 -17.13 -0.77
CA ASP A 136 -11.99 -16.08 -1.68
C ASP A 136 -10.49 -15.81 -1.48
N LEU A 137 -10.03 -15.76 -0.22
CA LEU A 137 -8.61 -15.58 0.09
C LEU A 137 -7.76 -16.77 -0.36
N ARG A 138 -8.27 -18.00 -0.25
CA ARG A 138 -7.58 -19.20 -0.75
C ARG A 138 -7.49 -19.18 -2.27
N GLU A 139 -8.57 -18.84 -2.96
CA GLU A 139 -8.57 -18.73 -4.42
C GLU A 139 -7.60 -17.65 -4.89
N LEU A 140 -7.61 -16.48 -4.25
CA LEU A 140 -6.65 -15.40 -4.52
C LEU A 140 -5.21 -15.88 -4.30
N TYR A 141 -4.93 -16.55 -3.19
CA TYR A 141 -3.59 -17.08 -2.90
C TYR A 141 -3.12 -18.07 -3.96
N VAL A 142 -3.98 -19.02 -4.36
CA VAL A 142 -3.66 -19.99 -5.42
C VAL A 142 -3.40 -19.29 -6.74
N ARG A 143 -4.25 -18.33 -7.12
CA ARG A 143 -4.07 -17.55 -8.36
C ARG A 143 -2.77 -16.76 -8.35
N THR A 144 -2.47 -16.05 -7.26
CA THR A 144 -1.21 -15.29 -7.14
C THR A 144 0.01 -16.19 -7.13
N ALA A 145 -0.08 -17.40 -6.55
CA ALA A 145 1.00 -18.38 -6.62
C ALA A 145 1.27 -18.83 -8.06
N VAL A 146 0.21 -19.11 -8.84
CA VAL A 146 0.35 -19.47 -10.27
C VAL A 146 0.95 -18.31 -11.08
N GLU A 147 0.47 -17.09 -10.88
CA GLU A 147 1.01 -15.90 -11.56
C GLU A 147 2.49 -15.67 -11.22
N ARG A 148 2.88 -15.92 -9.96
CA ARG A 148 4.28 -15.84 -9.51
C ARG A 148 5.13 -16.91 -10.19
N ASP A 149 4.65 -18.15 -10.26
CA ASP A 149 5.41 -19.25 -10.86
C ASP A 149 5.59 -19.03 -12.37
N GLN A 150 4.56 -18.54 -13.07
CA GLN A 150 4.66 -18.11 -14.47
C GLN A 150 5.67 -16.97 -14.66
N ALA A 151 5.70 -16.00 -13.74
CA ALA A 151 6.67 -14.92 -13.79
C ALA A 151 8.11 -15.43 -13.60
N HIS A 152 8.31 -16.43 -12.74
CA HIS A 152 9.62 -17.06 -12.56
C HIS A 152 10.07 -17.81 -13.82
N GLU A 153 9.18 -18.58 -14.44
CA GLU A 153 9.48 -19.28 -15.70
C GLU A 153 9.87 -18.30 -16.83
N GLU A 154 9.18 -17.16 -16.95
CA GLU A 154 9.53 -16.16 -17.96
C GLU A 154 10.86 -15.48 -17.67
N ILE A 155 11.20 -15.24 -16.39
CA ILE A 155 12.53 -14.73 -16.01
C ILE A 155 13.62 -15.72 -16.43
N GLU A 156 13.49 -17.00 -16.09
CA GLU A 156 14.47 -18.02 -16.48
C GLU A 156 14.62 -18.10 -18.01
N ARG A 157 13.51 -18.03 -18.74
CA ARG A 157 13.51 -17.99 -20.21
C ARG A 157 14.25 -16.78 -20.75
N LEU A 158 14.04 -15.59 -20.17
CA LEU A 158 14.71 -14.36 -20.59
C LEU A 158 16.19 -14.37 -20.25
N GLU A 159 16.57 -14.90 -19.08
CA GLU A 159 17.96 -15.07 -18.68
C GLU A 159 18.71 -16.01 -19.64
N GLN A 160 18.08 -17.11 -20.05
CA GLN A 160 18.66 -18.02 -21.03
C GLN A 160 18.82 -17.35 -22.40
N ARG A 161 17.81 -16.61 -22.89
CA ARG A 161 17.92 -15.84 -24.14
C ARG A 161 19.03 -14.78 -24.08
N LEU A 162 19.21 -14.14 -22.93
CA LEU A 162 20.29 -13.16 -22.72
C LEU A 162 21.66 -13.85 -22.74
N ALA A 163 21.80 -15.02 -22.11
CA ALA A 163 23.02 -15.81 -22.15
C ALA A 163 23.39 -16.22 -23.58
N ASP A 164 22.42 -16.71 -24.35
CA ASP A 164 22.62 -17.09 -25.75
C ASP A 164 22.97 -15.88 -26.64
N ALA A 165 22.34 -14.72 -26.40
CA ALA A 165 22.67 -13.49 -27.10
C ALA A 165 24.10 -13.04 -26.81
N LYS A 166 24.53 -13.09 -25.55
CA LYS A 166 25.91 -12.76 -25.14
C LYS A 166 26.92 -13.76 -25.70
N ALA A 167 26.59 -15.05 -25.79
CA ALA A 167 27.44 -16.04 -26.43
C ALA A 167 27.65 -15.71 -27.92
N ARG A 168 26.55 -15.48 -28.65
CA ARG A 168 26.59 -15.06 -30.06
C ARG A 168 27.36 -13.75 -30.27
N GLU A 169 27.22 -12.78 -29.37
CA GLU A 169 27.99 -11.55 -29.44
C GLU A 169 29.51 -11.80 -29.35
N ARG A 170 29.94 -12.66 -28.42
CA ARG A 170 31.36 -13.03 -28.30
C ARG A 170 31.87 -13.74 -29.54
N ASP A 171 31.09 -14.67 -30.08
CA ASP A 171 31.44 -15.39 -31.32
C ASP A 171 31.61 -14.41 -32.48
N LEU A 172 30.67 -13.48 -32.66
CA LEU A 172 30.76 -12.45 -33.70
C LEU A 172 31.96 -11.51 -33.50
N ILE A 173 32.28 -11.13 -32.26
CA ILE A 173 33.48 -10.33 -31.97
C ILE A 173 34.74 -11.11 -32.37
N GLN A 174 34.79 -12.40 -32.08
CA GLN A 174 35.91 -13.26 -32.45
C GLN A 174 36.01 -13.40 -33.98
N GLU A 175 34.91 -13.63 -34.68
CA GLU A 175 34.87 -13.66 -36.15
C GLU A 175 35.36 -12.33 -36.76
N VAL A 176 34.88 -11.19 -36.27
CA VAL A 176 35.33 -9.88 -36.75
C VAL A 176 36.83 -9.69 -36.50
N SER A 177 37.34 -10.15 -35.34
CA SER A 177 38.77 -10.06 -35.03
C SER A 177 39.63 -10.91 -35.97
N THR A 178 39.20 -12.13 -36.28
CA THR A 178 39.90 -13.04 -37.21
C THR A 178 39.86 -12.51 -38.63
N LEU A 179 38.73 -11.99 -39.09
CA LEU A 179 38.62 -11.35 -40.41
C LEU A 179 39.52 -10.12 -40.54
N ARG A 180 39.62 -9.28 -39.49
CA ARG A 180 40.53 -8.13 -39.45
C ARG A 180 41.99 -8.58 -39.57
N PHE A 181 42.36 -9.64 -38.84
CA PHE A 181 43.71 -10.21 -38.91
C PHE A 181 44.03 -10.76 -40.31
N CYS A 182 43.15 -11.59 -40.88
CA CYS A 182 43.31 -12.14 -42.23
C CYS A 182 43.43 -11.04 -43.29
N ARG A 183 42.65 -9.96 -43.16
CA ARG A 183 42.74 -8.80 -44.07
C ARG A 183 44.09 -8.09 -43.96
N ALA A 184 44.59 -7.89 -42.73
CA ALA A 184 45.88 -7.26 -42.50
C ALA A 184 47.02 -8.10 -43.09
N ASP A 185 47.00 -9.41 -42.86
CA ASP A 185 47.99 -10.35 -43.41
C ASP A 185 47.99 -10.35 -44.95
N ARG A 186 46.81 -10.47 -45.57
CA ARG A 186 46.67 -10.40 -47.03
C ARG A 186 47.20 -9.07 -47.60
N SER A 187 46.98 -7.96 -46.90
CA SER A 187 47.49 -6.65 -47.31
C SER A 187 49.02 -6.57 -47.21
N ALA A 188 49.61 -7.13 -46.15
CA ALA A 188 51.07 -7.23 -46.00
C ALA A 188 51.70 -8.09 -47.10
N GLN A 189 51.07 -9.23 -47.44
CA GLN A 189 51.53 -10.10 -48.54
C GLN A 189 51.49 -9.38 -49.89
N MET A 190 50.43 -8.60 -50.17
CA MET A 190 50.33 -7.80 -51.40
C MET A 190 51.44 -6.74 -51.49
N LEU A 191 51.72 -6.03 -50.40
CA LEU A 191 52.81 -5.05 -50.35
C LEU A 191 54.16 -5.72 -50.62
N LEU A 192 54.43 -6.86 -49.98
CA LEU A 192 55.66 -7.62 -50.16
C LEU A 192 55.82 -8.15 -51.59
N ALA A 193 54.74 -8.62 -52.21
CA ALA A 193 54.72 -9.01 -53.61
C ALA A 193 55.01 -7.82 -54.55
N ALA A 194 54.39 -6.66 -54.29
CA ALA A 194 54.63 -5.44 -55.06
C ALA A 194 56.08 -4.95 -54.94
N VAL A 195 56.68 -5.02 -53.75
CA VAL A 195 58.10 -4.69 -53.52
C VAL A 195 59.01 -5.65 -54.28
N ARG A 196 58.75 -6.97 -54.23
CA ARG A 196 59.51 -7.99 -54.97
C ARG A 196 59.43 -7.78 -56.48
N LEU A 197 58.24 -7.51 -57.02
CA LEU A 197 58.06 -7.20 -58.45
C LEU A 197 58.83 -5.94 -58.83
N SER A 198 58.75 -4.88 -58.02
CA SER A 198 59.48 -3.62 -58.26
C SER A 198 61.01 -3.80 -58.19
N ALA A 199 61.50 -4.65 -57.29
CA ALA A 199 62.92 -5.02 -57.24
C ALA A 199 63.34 -5.84 -58.47
N GLY A 200 62.55 -6.83 -58.87
CA GLY A 200 62.78 -7.62 -60.08
C GLY A 200 62.84 -6.76 -61.35
N ILE A 201 61.90 -5.82 -61.51
CA ILE A 201 61.90 -4.86 -62.62
C ILE A 201 63.16 -3.99 -62.61
N ARG A 202 63.60 -3.49 -61.44
CA ARG A 202 64.85 -2.71 -61.33
C ARG A 202 66.08 -3.52 -61.74
N THR A 203 66.18 -4.77 -61.31
CA THR A 203 67.30 -5.65 -61.68
C THR A 203 67.27 -6.09 -63.14
N ALA A 204 66.09 -6.22 -63.75
CA ALA A 204 65.95 -6.48 -65.17
C ALA A 204 66.33 -5.24 -66.01
N ARG A 205 66.01 -4.04 -65.52
CA ARG A 205 66.31 -2.77 -66.20
C ARG A 205 67.80 -2.37 -66.11
N SER A 206 68.52 -2.83 -65.09
CA SER A 206 69.98 -2.67 -64.99
C SER A 206 70.75 -3.66 -65.89
N ARG A 207 70.13 -4.78 -66.27
CA ARG A 207 70.62 -5.69 -67.32
C ARG A 207 70.16 -5.20 -68.70
N LYS A 208 70.56 -3.99 -69.12
CA LYS A 208 70.56 -3.70 -70.56
C LYS A 208 71.68 -4.54 -71.21
N PRO A 209 71.43 -5.24 -72.32
CA PRO A 209 72.52 -5.85 -73.08
C PRO A 209 73.40 -4.71 -73.60
N VAL A 210 74.66 -4.70 -73.16
CA VAL A 210 75.69 -3.91 -73.81
C VAL A 210 75.88 -4.54 -75.18
N TRP A 211 75.26 -3.97 -76.21
CA TRP A 211 75.63 -4.26 -77.59
C TRP A 211 77.04 -3.71 -77.79
N GLN A 212 78.04 -4.58 -77.64
CA GLN A 212 79.39 -4.30 -78.11
C GLN A 212 79.34 -4.28 -79.64
N GLY A 213 79.23 -3.08 -80.20
CA GLY A 213 79.55 -2.83 -81.61
C GLY A 213 81.02 -3.19 -81.81
N SER A 214 81.25 -4.20 -82.64
CA SER A 214 82.56 -4.55 -83.15
C SER A 214 82.84 -3.65 -84.36
N GLU A 215 83.82 -2.76 -84.23
CA GLU A 215 84.64 -2.26 -85.33
C GLU A 215 86.11 -2.50 -84.96
#